data_AF-A0A7X6Q9P0-F1
#
_entry.id   AF-A0A7X6Q9P0-F1
#
_cell.length_a   1.000
_cell.length_b   1.000
_cell.length_c   1.000
_cell.angle_alpha   90.00
_cell.angle_beta   90.00
_cell.angle_gamma   90.00
#
_symmetry.space_group_name_H-M   'P 1'
#
loop_
_entity.id
_entity.type
_entity.pdbx_description
1 polymer ?
#
loop_
_entity_poly.entity_id
_entity_poly.type
_entity_poly.pdbx_seq_one_letter_code
_entity_poly.pdbx_strand_id
1 'polypeptide(L)'
;MRTAVFGGTFDPVHLGHLHLIHSLVKYTDYERIIIIPVANPPHKNNEPAVTSNERLIMLERALDDFRELYKGERDIELLIDTCEIDRGGISYMYDTVNELYQRYPIDGKIGLVIGDDLVAGLRRWYRFNQLRNLVEIVVV
;
A
#
# COMPACT_ATOMS: atom_id res chain seq x y z
N MET A 1 -4.99 -10.43 12.23
CA MET A 1 -3.56 -10.09 12.10
C MET A 1 -3.41 -8.58 12.04
N ARG A 2 -2.44 -8.02 12.76
CA ARG A 2 -2.09 -6.59 12.63
C ARG A 2 -1.59 -6.33 11.21
N THR A 3 -2.25 -5.44 10.48
CA THR A 3 -2.03 -5.28 9.04
C THR A 3 -1.67 -3.83 8.68
N ALA A 4 -0.60 -3.65 7.92
CA ALA A 4 -0.27 -2.40 7.25
C ALA A 4 -0.70 -2.42 5.79
N VAL A 5 -1.06 -1.26 5.26
CA VAL A 5 -1.40 -1.04 3.86
C VAL A 5 -0.53 0.05 3.30
N PHE A 6 0.11 -0.25 2.17
CA PHE A 6 0.97 0.67 1.46
C PHE A 6 0.52 0.81 0.00
N GLY A 7 -0.09 1.95 -0.31
CA GLY A 7 -0.58 2.27 -1.65
C GLY A 7 0.44 3.07 -2.46
N GLY A 8 0.57 2.77 -3.75
CA GLY A 8 1.49 3.48 -4.63
C GLY A 8 1.21 3.27 -6.11
N THR A 9 1.66 4.19 -6.96
CA THR A 9 1.59 3.97 -8.40
C THR A 9 2.57 2.90 -8.85
N PHE A 10 3.77 2.79 -8.24
CA PHE A 10 4.80 1.83 -8.62
C PHE A 10 5.15 1.87 -10.11
N ASP A 11 5.49 3.06 -10.61
CA ASP A 11 5.77 3.32 -12.03
C ASP A 11 7.19 3.90 -12.23
N PRO A 12 8.25 3.07 -12.12
CA PRO A 12 8.26 1.69 -11.64
C PRO A 12 8.37 1.59 -10.11
N VAL A 13 8.26 0.38 -9.56
CA VAL A 13 8.75 0.09 -8.19
C VAL A 13 10.26 0.35 -8.12
N HIS A 14 10.75 0.82 -6.97
CA HIS A 14 12.15 1.22 -6.80
C HIS A 14 12.60 1.05 -5.35
N LEU A 15 13.90 1.21 -5.08
CA LEU A 15 14.49 0.95 -3.75
C LEU A 15 13.85 1.75 -2.61
N GLY A 16 13.38 2.97 -2.85
CA GLY A 16 12.62 3.73 -1.84
C GLY A 16 11.36 3.00 -1.34
N HIS A 17 10.58 2.38 -2.24
CA HIS A 17 9.41 1.59 -1.86
C HIS A 17 9.80 0.35 -1.04
N LEU A 18 10.86 -0.34 -1.47
CA LEU A 18 11.37 -1.53 -0.77
C LEU A 18 11.96 -1.17 0.61
N HIS A 19 12.64 -0.04 0.71
CA HIS A 19 13.17 0.46 1.98
C HIS A 19 12.04 0.73 2.98
N LEU A 20 10.94 1.35 2.53
CA LEU A 20 9.75 1.56 3.35
C LEU A 20 9.16 0.23 3.84
N ILE A 21 9.00 -0.76 2.96
CA ILE A 21 8.52 -2.10 3.34
C ILE A 21 9.46 -2.71 4.38
N HIS A 22 10.77 -2.65 4.17
CA HIS A 22 11.77 -3.13 5.13
C HIS A 22 11.69 -2.41 6.49
N SER A 23 11.48 -1.09 6.50
CA SER A 23 11.30 -0.34 7.75
C SER A 23 10.07 -0.80 8.54
N LEU A 24 8.97 -1.14 7.87
CA LEU A 24 7.81 -1.75 8.53
C LEU A 24 8.18 -3.10 9.14
N VAL A 25 8.89 -3.96 8.41
CA VAL A 25 9.35 -5.27 8.91
C VAL A 25 10.20 -5.10 10.18
N LYS A 26 11.12 -4.14 10.18
CA LYS A 26 12.11 -3.91 11.24
C LYS A 26 11.57 -3.22 12.49
N TYR A 27 10.72 -2.21 12.31
CA TYR A 27 10.42 -1.25 13.38
C TYR A 27 8.97 -1.27 13.84
N THR A 28 8.15 -2.15 13.28
CA THR A 28 6.73 -2.30 13.66
C THR A 28 6.41 -3.76 13.96
N ASP A 29 5.25 -3.98 14.57
CA ASP A 29 4.71 -5.29 14.89
C ASP A 29 3.63 -5.76 13.90
N TYR A 30 3.54 -5.14 12.72
CA TYR A 30 2.63 -5.61 11.67
C TYR A 30 3.03 -7.02 11.23
N GLU A 31 2.05 -7.91 11.16
CA GLU A 31 2.20 -9.31 10.75
C GLU A 31 1.94 -9.48 9.25
N ARG A 32 1.25 -8.52 8.64
CA ARG A 32 0.96 -8.46 7.21
C ARG A 32 1.21 -7.05 6.67
N ILE A 33 1.79 -6.97 5.49
CA ILE A 33 1.84 -5.75 4.66
C ILE A 33 1.12 -6.06 3.35
N ILE A 34 0.05 -5.29 3.07
CA ILE A 34 -0.67 -5.35 1.80
C ILE A 34 -0.25 -4.16 0.94
N ILE A 35 0.37 -4.46 -0.20
CA ILE A 35 0.79 -3.49 -1.19
C ILE A 35 -0.35 -3.30 -2.19
N ILE A 36 -0.81 -2.06 -2.38
CA ILE A 36 -1.92 -1.71 -3.27
C ILE A 36 -1.41 -0.93 -4.48
N PRO A 37 -1.22 -1.57 -5.64
CA PRO A 37 -0.93 -0.86 -6.87
C PRO A 37 -2.15 -0.04 -7.31
N VAL A 38 -1.98 1.28 -7.34
CA VAL A 38 -3.05 2.20 -7.68
C VAL A 38 -3.47 2.02 -9.13
N ALA A 39 -4.78 2.00 -9.40
CA ALA A 39 -5.33 1.92 -10.75
C ALA A 39 -5.24 3.26 -11.47
N ASN A 40 -5.93 4.28 -10.93
CA ASN A 40 -5.89 5.64 -11.44
C ASN A 40 -5.84 6.64 -10.28
N PRO A 41 -4.67 7.22 -9.98
CA PRO A 41 -4.56 8.19 -8.89
C PRO A 41 -5.30 9.49 -9.25
N PRO A 42 -6.26 9.96 -8.44
CA PRO A 42 -7.06 11.17 -8.74
C PRO A 42 -6.27 12.46 -8.90
N HIS A 43 -5.00 12.46 -8.50
CA HIS A 43 -4.14 13.64 -8.41
C HIS A 43 -3.05 13.71 -9.49
N LYS A 44 -2.96 12.73 -10.42
CA LYS A 44 -2.02 12.78 -11.55
C LYS A 44 -2.77 13.04 -12.85
N ASN A 45 -2.40 14.11 -13.56
CA ASN A 45 -2.99 14.46 -14.86
C ASN A 45 -2.40 13.64 -16.03
N ASN A 46 -1.38 12.82 -15.78
CA ASN A 46 -0.74 11.97 -16.77
C ASN A 46 -1.01 10.51 -16.42
N GLU A 47 -1.38 9.73 -17.44
CA GLU A 47 -1.42 8.26 -17.32
C GLU A 47 -0.02 7.74 -16.94
N PRO A 48 0.06 6.64 -16.15
CA PRO A 48 1.33 5.96 -15.91
C PRO A 48 2.06 5.62 -17.22
N ALA A 49 3.38 5.60 -17.20
CA ALA A 49 4.19 5.34 -18.39
C ALA A 49 4.00 3.91 -18.93
N VAL A 50 3.61 2.98 -18.07
CA VAL A 50 3.35 1.58 -18.41
C VAL A 50 2.01 1.10 -17.84
N THR A 51 1.49 0.02 -18.40
CA THR A 51 0.18 -0.54 -18.04
C THR A 51 0.14 -1.04 -16.59
N SER A 52 -1.05 -1.15 -16.00
CA SER A 52 -1.23 -1.73 -14.66
C SER A 52 -0.66 -3.14 -14.54
N ASN A 53 -0.74 -3.94 -15.62
CA ASN A 53 -0.17 -5.29 -15.65
C ASN A 53 1.37 -5.27 -15.64
N GLU A 54 2.01 -4.34 -16.36
CA GLU A 54 3.46 -4.19 -16.33
C GLU A 54 3.96 -3.74 -14.96
N ARG A 55 3.24 -2.80 -14.31
CA ARG A 55 3.55 -2.38 -12.93
C ARG A 55 3.41 -3.53 -11.93
N LEU A 56 2.38 -4.36 -12.08
CA LEU A 56 2.18 -5.56 -11.26
C LEU A 56 3.33 -6.55 -11.41
N ILE A 57 3.74 -6.87 -12.65
CA ILE A 57 4.86 -7.79 -12.92
C ILE A 57 6.17 -7.25 -12.31
N MET A 58 6.44 -5.94 -12.45
CA MET A 58 7.62 -5.33 -11.83
C MET A 58 7.57 -5.41 -10.31
N LEU A 59 6.40 -5.16 -9.72
CA LEU A 59 6.19 -5.22 -8.28
C LEU A 59 6.38 -6.64 -7.72
N GLU A 60 5.82 -7.65 -8.39
CA GLU A 60 6.00 -9.07 -8.03
C GLU A 60 7.47 -9.45 -7.99
N ARG A 61 8.20 -9.17 -9.08
CA ARG A 61 9.65 -9.45 -9.15
C ARG A 61 10.44 -8.74 -8.06
N ALA A 62 10.13 -7.46 -7.81
CA ALA A 62 10.81 -6.69 -6.77
C ALA A 62 10.54 -7.24 -5.36
N LEU A 63 9.35 -7.79 -5.10
CA LEU A 63 9.03 -8.43 -3.81
C LEU A 63 9.69 -9.81 -3.67
N ASP A 64 9.88 -10.56 -4.75
CA ASP A 64 10.63 -11.81 -4.72
C ASP A 64 12.12 -11.55 -4.42
N ASP A 65 12.73 -10.57 -5.11
CA ASP A 65 14.10 -10.14 -4.82
C ASP A 65 14.25 -9.63 -3.38
N PHE A 66 13.25 -8.89 -2.89
CA PHE A 66 13.21 -8.42 -1.50
C PHE A 66 13.24 -9.57 -0.50
N ARG A 67 12.41 -10.61 -0.70
CA ARG A 67 12.34 -11.76 0.20
C ARG A 67 13.66 -12.52 0.25
N GLU A 68 14.34 -12.68 -0.88
CA GLU A 68 15.64 -13.32 -0.92
C GLU A 68 16.73 -12.45 -0.28
N LEU A 69 16.74 -11.15 -0.54
CA LEU A 69 17.73 -10.22 0.03
C LEU A 69 17.64 -10.13 1.56
N TYR A 70 16.42 -10.16 2.10
CA TYR A 70 16.13 -10.05 3.55
C TYR A 70 15.76 -11.40 4.18
N LYS A 71 16.21 -12.50 3.58
CA LYS A 71 16.00 -13.84 4.12
C LYS A 71 16.60 -13.98 5.51
N GLY A 72 15.78 -14.41 6.47
CA GLY A 72 16.17 -14.54 7.88
C GLY A 72 15.75 -13.36 8.76
N GLU A 73 15.19 -12.30 8.18
CA GLU A 73 14.44 -11.31 8.93
C GLU A 73 13.12 -11.87 9.47
N ARG A 74 12.40 -11.05 10.25
CA ARG A 74 11.09 -11.41 10.80
C ARG A 74 10.14 -11.88 9.70
N ASP A 75 9.57 -13.06 9.89
CA ASP A 75 8.57 -13.62 8.98
C ASP A 75 7.31 -12.73 8.99
N ILE A 76 6.93 -12.25 7.81
CA ILE A 76 5.85 -11.30 7.61
C ILE A 76 5.14 -11.60 6.30
N GLU A 77 3.81 -11.57 6.32
CA GLU A 77 3.02 -11.82 5.13
C GLU A 77 3.04 -10.59 4.21
N LEU A 78 3.74 -10.69 3.08
CA LEU A 78 3.74 -9.66 2.03
C LEU A 78 2.77 -10.05 0.92
N LEU A 79 1.74 -9.24 0.70
CA LEU A 79 0.71 -9.47 -0.33
C LEU A 79 0.63 -8.28 -1.28
N ILE A 80 0.39 -8.57 -2.56
CA ILE A 80 -0.11 -7.57 -3.51
C ILE A 80 -1.61 -7.80 -3.65
N ASP A 81 -2.40 -6.75 -3.48
CA ASP A 81 -3.86 -6.81 -3.68
C ASP A 81 -4.27 -5.82 -4.79
N THR A 82 -4.89 -6.38 -5.83
CA THR A 82 -5.28 -5.67 -7.05
C THR A 82 -6.67 -5.01 -6.98
N CYS A 83 -7.30 -4.92 -5.80
CA CYS A 83 -8.68 -4.40 -5.65
C CYS A 83 -8.91 -3.08 -6.37
N GLU A 84 -7.96 -2.16 -6.34
CA GLU A 84 -8.09 -0.88 -7.05
C GLU A 84 -8.09 -1.07 -8.57
N ILE A 85 -7.20 -1.91 -9.09
CA ILE A 85 -7.11 -2.23 -10.53
C ILE A 85 -8.40 -2.92 -10.99
N ASP A 86 -8.86 -3.90 -10.21
CA ASP A 86 -10.04 -4.71 -10.52
C ASP A 86 -11.33 -3.86 -10.48
N ARG A 87 -11.43 -2.95 -9.50
CA ARG A 87 -12.55 -2.01 -9.38
C ARG A 87 -12.57 -0.97 -10.50
N GLY A 88 -11.39 -0.57 -10.98
CA GLY A 88 -11.24 0.49 -11.96
C GLY A 88 -11.72 1.86 -11.46
N GLY A 89 -11.72 2.85 -12.36
CA GLY A 89 -12.09 4.23 -12.02
C GLY A 89 -11.07 4.91 -11.10
N ILE A 90 -11.54 5.92 -10.36
CA ILE A 90 -10.69 6.70 -9.44
C ILE A 90 -10.43 5.89 -8.17
N SER A 91 -9.16 5.80 -7.77
CA SER A 91 -8.76 5.17 -6.51
C SER A 91 -8.95 6.10 -5.31
N TYR A 92 -9.82 5.70 -4.37
CA TYR A 92 -9.93 6.34 -3.06
C TYR A 92 -9.54 5.38 -1.94
N MET A 93 -8.59 5.79 -1.09
CA MET A 93 -8.11 4.95 0.02
C MET A 93 -9.23 4.57 1.00
N TYR A 94 -10.26 5.41 1.17
CA TYR A 94 -11.43 5.03 1.96
C TYR A 94 -12.13 3.77 1.43
N ASP A 95 -12.35 3.69 0.11
CA ASP A 95 -13.02 2.54 -0.50
C ASP A 95 -12.11 1.30 -0.41
N THR A 96 -10.82 1.46 -0.70
CA THR A 96 -9.78 0.42 -0.57
C THR A 96 -9.73 -0.16 0.84
N VAL A 97 -9.66 0.68 1.88
CA VAL A 97 -9.63 0.23 3.27
C VAL A 97 -10.89 -0.56 3.65
N ASN A 98 -12.07 -0.12 3.22
CA ASN A 98 -13.32 -0.86 3.49
C ASN A 98 -13.32 -2.23 2.80
N GLU A 99 -12.83 -2.31 1.56
CA GLU A 99 -12.72 -3.57 0.84
C GLU A 99 -11.74 -4.53 1.51
N LEU A 100 -10.59 -4.04 1.96
CA LEU A 100 -9.60 -4.87 2.68
C LEU A 100 -10.15 -5.46 3.98
N TYR A 101 -10.97 -4.70 4.73
CA TYR A 101 -11.68 -5.22 5.89
C TYR A 101 -12.67 -6.35 5.57
N GLN A 102 -13.17 -6.43 4.35
CA GLN A 102 -14.05 -7.52 3.90
C GLN A 102 -13.26 -8.73 3.39
N ARG A 103 -12.07 -8.51 2.81
CA ARG A 103 -11.26 -9.55 2.18
C ARG A 103 -10.33 -10.27 3.16
N TYR A 104 -9.92 -9.60 4.24
CA TYR A 104 -8.89 -10.11 5.13
C TYR A 104 -9.27 -10.07 6.61
N PRO A 105 -8.85 -11.07 7.40
CA PRO A 105 -8.97 -11.01 8.85
C PRO A 105 -7.97 -10.02 9.43
N ILE A 106 -8.44 -8.80 9.72
CA ILE A 106 -7.64 -7.71 10.29
C ILE A 106 -7.95 -7.57 11.77
N ASP A 107 -6.90 -7.53 12.58
CA ASP A 107 -7.00 -7.22 14.00
C ASP A 107 -6.75 -5.72 14.22
N GLY A 108 -7.68 -5.05 14.89
CA GLY A 108 -7.63 -3.61 15.12
C GLY A 108 -7.73 -2.75 13.86
N LYS A 109 -7.01 -1.62 13.88
CA LYS A 109 -6.97 -0.67 12.77
C LYS A 109 -5.89 -1.03 11.76
N ILE A 110 -6.18 -0.83 10.48
CA ILE A 110 -5.16 -0.89 9.43
C ILE A 110 -4.13 0.21 9.65
N GLY A 111 -2.85 -0.13 9.61
CA GLY A 111 -1.77 0.85 9.49
C GLY A 111 -1.71 1.41 8.07
N LEU A 112 -2.23 2.61 7.83
CA LEU A 112 -2.14 3.28 6.54
C LEU A 112 -0.78 3.96 6.43
N VAL A 113 0.11 3.39 5.63
CA VAL A 113 1.48 3.86 5.45
C VAL A 113 1.54 4.90 4.34
N ILE A 114 2.04 6.09 4.67
CA ILE A 114 2.19 7.22 3.74
C ILE A 114 3.54 7.89 3.93
N GLY A 115 4.10 8.46 2.86
CA GLY A 115 5.24 9.37 2.96
C GLY A 115 4.85 10.72 3.57
N ASP A 116 5.82 11.44 4.14
CA ASP A 116 5.61 12.78 4.71
C ASP A 116 4.95 13.75 3.71
N ASP A 117 5.29 13.61 2.42
CA ASP A 117 4.85 14.48 1.34
C ASP A 117 3.32 14.51 1.18
N LEU A 118 2.64 13.42 1.57
CA LEU A 118 1.19 13.30 1.50
C LEU A 118 0.48 13.86 2.74
N VAL A 119 1.18 14.08 3.84
CA VAL A 119 0.58 14.47 5.14
C VAL A 119 -0.16 15.81 5.04
N ALA A 120 0.43 16.80 4.38
CA ALA A 120 -0.17 18.13 4.22
C ALA A 120 -1.51 18.08 3.45
N GLY A 121 -1.65 17.14 2.52
CA GLY A 121 -2.85 16.93 1.71
C GLY A 121 -3.87 15.96 2.30
N LEU A 122 -3.50 15.20 3.33
CA LEU A 122 -4.27 14.05 3.82
C LEU A 122 -5.71 14.40 4.20
N ARG A 123 -5.95 15.57 4.80
CA ARG A 123 -7.30 16.02 5.19
C ARG A 123 -8.25 16.25 4.01
N ARG A 124 -7.71 16.35 2.79
CA ARG A 124 -8.49 16.53 1.55
C ARG A 124 -8.87 15.21 0.90
N TRP A 125 -8.40 14.08 1.44
CA TRP A 125 -8.73 12.77 0.90
C TRP A 125 -10.22 12.51 1.01
N TYR A 126 -10.75 11.78 0.03
CA TYR A 126 -12.15 11.41 -0.02
C TYR A 126 -12.56 10.71 1.28
N ARG A 127 -13.60 11.26 1.93
CA ARG A 127 -14.13 10.77 3.21
C ARG A 127 -13.07 10.64 4.32
N PHE A 128 -12.10 11.56 4.38
CA PHE A 128 -11.01 11.51 5.36
C PHE A 128 -11.49 11.34 6.82
N ASN A 129 -12.58 12.00 7.24
CA ASN A 129 -13.09 11.88 8.60
C ASN A 129 -13.56 10.47 8.97
N GLN A 130 -14.08 9.72 7.99
CA GLN A 130 -14.42 8.33 8.16
C GLN A 130 -13.17 7.45 8.07
N LEU A 131 -12.30 7.71 7.09
CA LEU A 131 -11.04 6.98 6.90
C LEU A 131 -10.18 6.98 8.17
N ARG A 132 -9.95 8.14 8.81
CA ARG A 132 -9.14 8.24 10.04
C ARG A 132 -9.69 7.43 11.22
N ASN A 133 -10.97 7.05 11.18
CA ASN A 133 -11.55 6.18 12.21
C ASN A 133 -11.28 4.70 11.94
N LEU A 134 -10.98 4.34 10.68
CA LEU A 134 -10.67 2.99 10.23
C LEU A 134 -9.17 2.67 10.27
N VAL A 135 -8.31 3.68 10.21
CA VAL A 135 -6.85 3.49 10.08
C VAL A 135 -6.05 4.15 11.19
N GLU A 136 -4.86 3.64 11.43
CA GLU A 136 -3.74 4.32 12.09
C GLU A 136 -2.82 4.90 11.01
N ILE A 137 -2.55 6.20 11.04
CA ILE A 137 -1.65 6.82 10.06
C ILE A 137 -0.21 6.54 10.49
N VAL A 138 0.53 5.86 9.62
CA VAL A 138 1.96 5.59 9.79
C VAL A 138 2.72 6.45 8.77
N VAL A 139 3.44 7.45 9.27
CA VAL A 139 4.25 8.34 8.43
C VAL A 139 5.70 7.85 8.43
N VAL A 140 6.30 7.81 7.25
CA VAL A 140 7.67 7.36 6.98
C VAL A 140 8.45 8.39 6.19
#